data_AF-A0A016SI79-F1
#
_entry.id   AF-A0A016SI79-F1
#
_cell.length_a   1.000
_cell.length_b   1.000
_cell.length_c   1.000
_cell.angle_alpha   90.00
_cell.angle_beta   90.00
_cell.angle_gamma   90.00
#
_symmetry.space_group_name_H-M   'P 1'
#
loop_
_entity.id
_entity.type
_entity.pdbx_description
1 polymer ?
#
loop_
_entity_poly.entity_id
_entity_poly.type
_entity_poly.pdbx_seq_one_letter_code
_entity_poly.pdbx_strand_id
1 'polypeptide(L)'
;MSSEASTPPSEIRIMMATTYLALSIMGLLPNILLAIVLIKNRSKLLRTCFFVITTQILICDIGELLTQVIVAFPLSLYGSNVYEGSGTIYIYYITNIVDTISYNGVLLFTFVMAVNRLTVFMYPSLHIVLFSPLYVWRTVVVVWCIIIFEVAGANILHCWKRFSYDEFYFFIKCYSSSWQLSIIWLEVMRYQSYALPIIMFMLYMCLFVFIRFKSSSSNKTTRSSTIQKKTEMNLLIQAVILTVFLELQTLSFTFLPKVGAGYNKYYSSLAQNVISILNNSINPYVYFFINMQIRREMITVVCGRRFATRRHGKTVTKVYDLTNF
;
A
#
# COMPACT_ATOMS: atom_id res chain seq x y z
N MET A 1 8.26 9.46 38.91
CA MET A 1 8.36 10.74 38.19
C MET A 1 7.18 10.84 37.23
N SER A 2 6.08 11.41 37.70
CA SER A 2 4.92 11.77 36.89
C SER A 2 5.21 13.14 36.28
N SER A 3 5.86 13.16 35.10
CA SER A 3 5.85 14.37 34.28
C SER A 3 4.41 14.56 33.82
N GLU A 4 3.69 15.53 34.38
CA GLU A 4 2.48 16.06 33.73
C GLU A 4 2.86 16.34 32.27
N ALA A 5 2.25 15.61 31.35
CA ALA A 5 2.49 15.80 29.93
C ALA A 5 1.97 17.18 29.59
N SER A 6 2.87 18.16 29.54
CA SER A 6 2.56 19.50 29.05
C SER A 6 1.96 19.35 27.67
N THR A 7 0.76 19.90 27.49
CA THR A 7 0.08 19.94 26.19
C THR A 7 1.06 20.47 25.13
N PRO A 8 1.11 19.88 23.92
CA PRO A 8 2.03 20.34 22.90
C PRO A 8 1.78 21.82 22.56
N PRO A 9 2.82 22.64 22.34
CA PRO A 9 2.65 24.01 21.90
C PRO A 9 1.77 24.11 20.65
N SER A 10 0.98 25.19 20.58
CA SER A 10 0.06 25.45 19.46
C SER A 10 0.78 25.47 18.10
N GLU A 11 2.00 25.98 18.05
CA GLU A 11 2.85 26.02 16.86
C GLU A 11 3.13 24.61 16.32
N ILE A 12 3.48 23.67 17.19
CA ILE A 12 3.72 22.28 16.82
C ILE A 12 2.42 21.66 16.32
N ARG A 13 1.30 21.85 17.04
CA ARG A 13 -0.01 21.32 16.63
C ARG A 13 -0.42 21.78 15.23
N ILE A 14 -0.28 23.07 14.93
CA ILE A 14 -0.59 23.64 13.62
C ILE A 14 0.34 23.06 12.54
N MET A 15 1.65 22.97 12.81
CA MET A 15 2.62 22.39 11.88
C MET A 15 2.27 20.92 11.55
N MET A 16 1.98 20.10 12.56
CA MET A 16 1.64 18.69 12.38
C MET A 16 0.34 18.55 11.58
N ALA A 17 -0.72 19.26 11.99
CA ALA A 17 -2.03 19.21 11.35
C ALA A 17 -1.96 19.64 9.88
N THR A 18 -1.32 20.77 9.59
CA THR A 18 -1.20 21.29 8.22
C THR A 18 -0.37 20.36 7.34
N THR A 19 0.71 19.78 7.88
CA THR A 19 1.54 18.81 7.15
C THR A 19 0.74 17.55 6.80
N TYR A 20 0.02 16.97 7.77
CA TYR A 20 -0.79 15.79 7.55
C TYR A 20 -1.88 16.04 6.51
N LEU A 21 -2.62 17.16 6.63
CA LEU A 21 -3.66 17.52 5.69
C LEU A 21 -3.10 17.73 4.27
N ALA A 22 -2.02 18.50 4.13
CA ALA A 22 -1.44 18.81 2.82
C ALA A 22 -0.91 17.56 2.12
N LEU A 23 -0.13 16.73 2.83
CA LEU A 23 0.41 15.48 2.27
C LEU A 23 -0.72 14.50 1.93
N SER A 24 -1.73 14.34 2.78
CA SER A 24 -2.85 13.45 2.52
C SER A 24 -3.68 13.89 1.31
N ILE A 25 -3.90 15.19 1.11
CA ILE A 25 -4.57 15.70 -0.10
C ILE A 25 -3.71 15.40 -1.34
N MET A 26 -2.40 15.65 -1.28
CA MET A 26 -1.48 15.33 -2.38
C MET A 26 -1.40 13.82 -2.68
N GLY A 27 -1.67 12.96 -1.69
CA GLY A 27 -1.80 11.51 -1.85
C GLY A 27 -3.15 11.06 -2.38
N LEU A 28 -4.25 11.68 -1.95
CA LEU A 28 -5.61 11.29 -2.35
C LEU A 28 -5.89 11.63 -3.81
N LEU A 29 -5.45 12.80 -4.29
CA LEU A 29 -5.67 13.22 -5.68
C LEU A 29 -5.19 12.21 -6.74
N PRO A 30 -3.93 11.72 -6.72
CA PRO A 30 -3.46 10.74 -7.70
C PRO A 30 -4.09 9.36 -7.50
N ASN A 31 -4.45 8.97 -6.26
CA ASN A 31 -5.16 7.72 -5.98
C ASN A 31 -6.60 7.76 -6.56
N ILE A 32 -7.32 8.87 -6.38
CA ILE A 32 -8.64 9.08 -6.99
C ILE A 32 -8.53 9.06 -8.51
N LEU A 33 -7.52 9.71 -9.09
CA LEU A 33 -7.29 9.66 -10.53
C LEU A 33 -7.04 8.21 -11.02
N LEU A 34 -6.24 7.43 -10.29
CA LEU A 34 -5.99 6.03 -10.62
C LEU A 34 -7.27 5.20 -10.53
N ALA A 35 -8.10 5.43 -9.51
CA ALA A 35 -9.40 4.79 -9.36
C ALA A 35 -10.29 5.06 -10.57
N ILE A 36 -10.39 6.31 -11.02
CA ILE A 36 -11.16 6.71 -12.20
C ILE A 36 -10.64 5.98 -13.45
N VAL A 37 -9.31 5.90 -13.64
CA VAL A 37 -8.69 5.21 -14.77
C VAL A 37 -9.03 3.72 -14.78
N LEU A 38 -8.95 3.05 -13.63
CA LEU A 38 -9.26 1.63 -13.48
C LEU A 38 -10.75 1.35 -13.67
N ILE A 39 -11.64 2.18 -13.11
CA ILE A 39 -13.10 2.03 -13.24
C ILE A 39 -13.53 2.19 -14.71
N LYS A 40 -13.07 3.25 -15.38
CA LYS A 40 -13.46 3.53 -16.78
C LYS A 40 -13.00 2.43 -17.74
N ASN A 41 -11.87 1.79 -17.45
CA ASN A 41 -11.28 0.75 -18.29
C ASN A 41 -11.40 -0.66 -17.69
N ARG A 42 -12.34 -0.87 -16.76
CA ARG A 42 -12.45 -2.11 -15.97
C ARG A 42 -12.55 -3.37 -16.82
N SER A 43 -13.28 -3.31 -17.94
CA SER A 43 -13.51 -4.46 -18.83
C SER A 43 -12.23 -4.96 -19.51
N LYS A 44 -11.24 -4.09 -19.67
CA LYS A 44 -9.94 -4.39 -20.29
C LYS A 44 -8.87 -4.65 -19.24
N LEU A 45 -8.79 -3.81 -18.19
CA LEU A 45 -7.72 -3.86 -17.20
C LEU A 45 -7.94 -4.98 -16.17
N LEU A 46 -9.15 -5.11 -15.61
CA LEU A 46 -9.42 -6.11 -14.55
C LEU A 46 -9.44 -7.56 -15.05
N ARG A 47 -9.16 -7.80 -16.35
CA ARG A 47 -8.90 -9.14 -16.87
C ARG A 47 -7.51 -9.67 -16.49
N THR A 48 -6.59 -8.79 -16.10
CA THR A 48 -5.25 -9.20 -15.67
C THR A 48 -5.17 -9.19 -14.15
N CYS A 49 -4.58 -10.24 -13.58
CA CYS A 49 -4.40 -10.39 -12.14
C CYS A 49 -3.73 -9.16 -11.51
N PHE A 50 -2.70 -8.62 -12.17
CA PHE A 50 -1.99 -7.43 -11.71
C PHE A 50 -2.91 -6.24 -11.40
N PHE A 51 -3.86 -5.92 -12.29
CA PHE A 51 -4.78 -4.79 -12.07
C PHE A 51 -5.84 -5.10 -11.01
N VAL A 52 -6.23 -6.37 -10.84
CA VAL A 52 -7.12 -6.79 -9.75
C VAL A 52 -6.44 -6.55 -8.40
N ILE A 53 -5.20 -7.01 -8.22
CA ILE A 53 -4.43 -6.81 -6.98
C ILE A 53 -4.14 -5.32 -6.76
N THR A 54 -3.73 -4.60 -7.81
CA THR A 54 -3.50 -3.13 -7.75
C THR A 54 -4.75 -2.38 -7.28
N THR A 55 -5.94 -2.83 -7.66
CA THR A 55 -7.20 -2.22 -7.19
C THR A 55 -7.39 -2.43 -5.69
N GLN A 56 -7.00 -3.58 -5.14
CA GLN A 56 -7.07 -3.82 -3.70
C GLN A 56 -6.08 -2.95 -2.92
N ILE A 57 -4.84 -2.82 -3.42
CA ILE A 57 -3.83 -1.92 -2.84
C ILE A 57 -4.35 -0.48 -2.85
N LEU A 58 -4.92 -0.02 -3.97
CA LEU A 58 -5.50 1.33 -4.10
C LEU A 58 -6.64 1.59 -3.08
N ILE A 59 -7.50 0.60 -2.84
CA ILE A 59 -8.56 0.74 -1.82
C ILE A 59 -7.94 0.94 -0.44
N CYS A 60 -6.88 0.20 -0.13
CA CYS A 60 -6.16 0.32 1.13
C CYS A 60 -5.43 1.68 1.24
N ASP A 61 -4.74 2.12 0.19
CA ASP A 61 -4.06 3.43 0.15
C ASP A 61 -5.04 4.56 0.45
N ILE A 62 -6.22 4.54 -0.19
CA ILE A 62 -7.28 5.53 0.06
C ILE A 62 -7.77 5.44 1.51
N GLY A 63 -7.94 4.24 2.05
CA GLY A 63 -8.37 4.03 3.43
C GLY A 63 -7.40 4.64 4.45
N GLU A 64 -6.10 4.40 4.31
CA GLU A 64 -5.07 4.97 5.20
C GLU A 64 -5.00 6.50 5.05
N LEU A 65 -5.03 7.02 3.82
CA LEU A 65 -5.02 8.47 3.58
C LEU A 65 -6.27 9.17 4.13
N LEU A 66 -7.45 8.54 4.06
CA LEU A 66 -8.67 9.07 4.66
C LEU A 66 -8.58 9.09 6.19
N THR A 67 -7.95 8.09 6.83
CA THR A 67 -7.71 8.14 8.27
C THR A 67 -6.86 9.33 8.67
N GLN A 68 -5.86 9.69 7.87
CA GLN A 68 -5.01 10.85 8.17
C GLN A 68 -5.81 12.16 8.11
N VAL A 69 -6.72 12.29 7.14
CA VAL A 69 -7.61 13.47 7.02
C VAL A 69 -8.69 13.51 8.11
N ILE A 70 -9.28 12.37 8.42
CA ILE A 70 -10.42 12.28 9.35
C ILE A 70 -9.96 12.25 10.80
N VAL A 71 -8.87 11.55 11.14
CA VAL A 71 -8.44 11.38 12.54
C VAL A 71 -7.21 12.21 12.85
N ALA A 72 -6.10 12.00 12.13
CA ALA A 72 -4.81 12.59 12.50
C ALA A 72 -4.84 14.12 12.39
N PHE A 73 -5.38 14.68 11.29
CA PHE A 73 -5.50 16.11 11.09
C PHE A 73 -6.27 16.84 12.21
N PRO A 74 -7.55 16.52 12.49
CA PRO A 74 -8.30 17.27 13.50
C PRO A 74 -7.77 17.04 14.90
N LEU A 75 -7.37 15.81 15.27
CA LEU A 75 -6.84 15.56 16.62
C LEU A 75 -5.51 16.29 16.84
N SER A 76 -4.65 16.37 15.81
CA SER A 76 -3.42 17.16 15.89
C SER A 76 -3.71 18.65 16.02
N LEU A 77 -4.70 19.16 15.27
CA LEU A 77 -5.06 20.57 15.29
C LEU A 77 -5.64 20.99 16.64
N TYR A 78 -6.57 20.21 17.19
CA TYR A 78 -7.30 20.53 18.42
C TYR A 78 -6.60 20.06 19.70
N GLY A 79 -5.59 19.18 19.60
CA GLY A 79 -4.81 18.70 20.74
C GLY A 79 -5.67 17.99 21.78
N SER A 80 -6.81 17.45 21.34
CA SER A 80 -7.79 16.72 22.14
C SER A 80 -8.62 15.85 21.20
N ASN A 81 -9.30 14.86 21.77
CA ASN A 81 -10.18 14.00 20.99
C ASN A 81 -11.53 14.69 20.75
N VAL A 82 -11.67 15.42 19.64
CA VAL A 82 -12.92 16.11 19.26
C VAL A 82 -14.12 15.19 19.06
N TYR A 83 -13.91 13.88 18.96
CA TYR A 83 -14.98 12.89 18.83
C TYR A 83 -15.52 12.45 20.20
N GLU A 84 -14.74 12.60 21.27
CA GLU A 84 -15.09 12.14 22.61
C GLU A 84 -16.24 12.97 23.20
N GLY A 85 -17.18 12.30 23.88
CA GLY A 85 -18.39 12.94 24.41
C GLY A 85 -19.44 13.34 23.36
N SER A 86 -19.17 13.11 22.07
CA SER A 86 -20.11 13.37 20.98
C SER A 86 -20.75 12.08 20.46
N GLY A 87 -21.90 12.21 19.78
CA GLY A 87 -22.49 11.10 19.03
C GLY A 87 -21.61 10.59 17.89
N THR A 88 -20.53 11.29 17.52
CA THR A 88 -19.64 10.95 16.39
C THR A 88 -18.44 10.08 16.75
N ILE A 89 -18.34 9.61 18.01
CA ILE A 89 -17.24 8.74 18.48
C ILE A 89 -17.08 7.45 17.65
N TYR A 90 -18.15 6.95 17.04
CA TYR A 90 -18.08 5.78 16.15
C TYR A 90 -17.22 6.06 14.90
N ILE A 91 -17.19 7.29 14.39
CA ILE A 91 -16.36 7.67 13.24
C ILE A 91 -14.89 7.45 13.59
N TYR A 92 -14.46 7.96 14.74
CA TYR A 92 -13.10 7.76 15.25
C TYR A 92 -12.74 6.26 15.34
N TYR A 93 -13.60 5.43 15.94
CA TYR A 93 -13.31 4.00 16.08
C TYR A 93 -13.28 3.26 14.74
N ILE A 94 -14.27 3.48 13.88
CA ILE A 94 -14.34 2.84 12.56
C ILE A 94 -13.14 3.25 11.71
N THR A 95 -12.80 4.53 11.69
CA THR A 95 -11.66 5.02 10.89
C THR A 95 -10.33 4.45 11.38
N ASN A 96 -10.10 4.34 12.69
CA ASN A 96 -8.90 3.66 13.22
C ASN A 96 -8.85 2.15 12.88
N ILE A 97 -10.01 1.48 12.81
CA ILE A 97 -10.09 0.08 12.34
C ILE A 97 -9.75 0.02 10.84
N VAL A 98 -10.32 0.91 10.02
CA VAL A 98 -10.03 1.03 8.59
C VAL A 98 -8.55 1.27 8.35
N ASP A 99 -7.90 2.10 9.15
CA ASP A 99 -6.46 2.33 9.11
C ASP A 99 -5.64 1.05 9.32
N THR A 100 -6.03 0.24 10.30
CA THR A 100 -5.38 -1.04 10.60
C THR A 100 -5.60 -2.04 9.46
N ILE A 101 -6.83 -2.12 8.94
CA ILE A 101 -7.17 -2.96 7.78
C ILE A 101 -6.37 -2.53 6.55
N SER A 102 -6.28 -1.22 6.30
CA SER A 102 -5.62 -0.64 5.14
C SER A 102 -4.12 -0.93 5.16
N TYR A 103 -3.46 -0.66 6.28
CA TYR A 103 -2.03 -0.95 6.43
C TYR A 103 -1.71 -2.44 6.18
N ASN A 104 -2.44 -3.36 6.82
CA ASN A 104 -2.25 -4.80 6.59
C ASN A 104 -2.63 -5.21 5.16
N GLY A 105 -3.62 -4.55 4.57
CA GLY A 105 -4.03 -4.74 3.20
C GLY A 105 -2.94 -4.37 2.19
N VAL A 106 -2.34 -3.18 2.30
CA VAL A 106 -1.21 -2.78 1.45
C VAL A 106 -0.08 -3.79 1.58
N LEU A 107 0.27 -4.18 2.81
CA LEU A 107 1.34 -5.14 3.06
C LEU A 107 1.09 -6.51 2.40
N LEU A 108 -0.06 -7.14 2.70
CA LEU A 108 -0.37 -8.48 2.21
C LEU A 108 -0.66 -8.50 0.70
N PHE A 109 -1.35 -7.49 0.16
CA PHE A 109 -1.58 -7.44 -1.30
C PHE A 109 -0.31 -7.13 -2.09
N THR A 110 0.63 -6.35 -1.54
CA THR A 110 1.93 -6.15 -2.20
C THR A 110 2.79 -7.41 -2.13
N PHE A 111 2.72 -8.18 -1.04
CA PHE A 111 3.32 -9.52 -0.98
C PHE A 111 2.71 -10.46 -2.03
N VAL A 112 1.38 -10.50 -2.16
CA VAL A 112 0.69 -11.28 -3.19
C VAL A 112 1.07 -10.82 -4.60
N MET A 113 1.30 -9.53 -4.81
CA MET A 113 1.83 -9.02 -6.07
C MET A 113 3.25 -9.53 -6.35
N ALA A 114 4.12 -9.61 -5.34
CA ALA A 114 5.46 -10.19 -5.48
C ALA A 114 5.39 -11.69 -5.84
N VAL A 115 4.54 -12.46 -5.15
CA VAL A 115 4.30 -13.88 -5.45
C VAL A 115 3.70 -14.06 -6.85
N ASN A 116 2.76 -13.22 -7.27
CA ASN A 116 2.23 -13.22 -8.63
C ASN A 116 3.36 -13.06 -9.66
N ARG A 117 4.26 -12.09 -9.48
CA ARG A 117 5.39 -11.89 -10.40
C ARG A 117 6.36 -13.07 -10.40
N LEU A 118 6.70 -13.60 -9.24
CA LEU A 118 7.58 -14.76 -9.12
C LEU A 118 7.01 -15.97 -9.87
N THR A 119 5.73 -16.27 -9.65
CA THR A 119 5.08 -17.46 -10.20
C THR A 119 4.96 -17.41 -11.73
N VAL A 120 4.71 -16.23 -12.34
CA VAL A 120 4.72 -16.08 -13.80
C VAL A 120 6.03 -16.57 -14.44
N PHE A 121 7.18 -16.30 -13.80
CA PHE A 121 8.49 -16.62 -14.40
C PHE A 121 9.07 -17.96 -13.95
N MET A 122 8.90 -18.31 -12.68
CA MET A 122 9.57 -19.46 -12.07
C MET A 122 8.64 -20.66 -11.88
N TYR A 123 7.34 -20.45 -11.65
CA TYR A 123 6.38 -21.51 -11.34
C TYR A 123 5.03 -21.34 -12.06
N PRO A 124 4.97 -21.50 -13.40
CA PRO A 124 3.75 -21.24 -14.18
C PRO A 124 2.54 -22.06 -13.73
N SER A 125 2.74 -23.31 -13.32
CA SER A 125 1.66 -24.16 -12.80
C SER A 125 0.99 -23.56 -11.57
N LEU A 126 1.78 -22.97 -10.65
CA LEU A 126 1.25 -22.29 -9.47
C LEU A 126 0.56 -20.98 -9.85
N HIS A 127 1.08 -20.26 -10.86
CA HIS A 127 0.43 -19.04 -11.36
C HIS A 127 -0.96 -19.35 -11.93
N ILE A 128 -1.11 -20.41 -12.71
CA ILE A 128 -2.42 -20.82 -13.26
C ILE A 128 -3.41 -21.11 -12.13
N VAL A 129 -2.98 -21.78 -11.05
CA VAL A 129 -3.86 -22.12 -9.92
C VAL A 129 -4.28 -20.90 -9.11
N LEU A 130 -3.35 -19.97 -8.83
CA LEU A 130 -3.60 -18.84 -7.92
C LEU A 130 -4.06 -17.55 -8.61
N PHE A 131 -3.63 -17.33 -9.85
CA PHE A 131 -3.65 -16.02 -10.51
C PHE A 131 -4.24 -16.03 -11.91
N SER A 132 -4.83 -17.14 -12.36
CA SER A 132 -5.66 -17.09 -13.56
C SER A 132 -6.81 -16.09 -13.36
N PRO A 133 -7.39 -15.54 -14.45
CA PRO A 133 -8.49 -14.58 -14.36
C PRO A 133 -9.70 -15.05 -13.53
N LEU A 134 -9.91 -16.37 -13.43
CA LEU A 134 -10.99 -16.96 -12.64
C LEU A 134 -10.61 -17.17 -11.17
N TYR A 135 -9.33 -17.43 -10.88
CA TYR A 135 -8.88 -17.78 -9.53
C TYR A 135 -8.29 -16.60 -8.74
N VAL A 136 -7.87 -15.52 -9.40
CA VAL A 136 -7.34 -14.33 -8.71
C VAL A 136 -8.30 -13.78 -7.65
N TRP A 137 -9.62 -13.79 -7.91
CA TRP A 137 -10.61 -13.34 -6.95
C TRP A 137 -10.71 -14.24 -5.71
N ARG A 138 -10.41 -15.54 -5.84
CA ARG A 138 -10.30 -16.44 -4.69
C ARG A 138 -9.12 -16.06 -3.82
N THR A 139 -7.95 -15.81 -4.42
CA THR A 139 -6.77 -15.31 -3.70
C THR A 139 -7.08 -13.98 -3.01
N VAL A 140 -7.76 -13.04 -3.69
CA VAL A 140 -8.18 -11.76 -3.08
C VAL A 140 -9.09 -11.96 -1.86
N VAL A 141 -10.11 -12.84 -1.97
CA VAL A 141 -11.00 -13.16 -0.84
C VAL A 141 -10.23 -13.77 0.32
N VAL A 142 -9.33 -14.72 0.05
CA VAL A 142 -8.49 -15.34 1.09
C VAL A 142 -7.66 -14.30 1.82
N VAL A 143 -7.03 -13.36 1.10
CA VAL A 143 -6.21 -12.30 1.70
C VAL A 143 -7.07 -11.37 2.55
N TRP A 144 -8.26 -10.97 2.07
CA TRP A 144 -9.20 -10.18 2.89
C TRP A 144 -9.65 -10.91 4.14
N CYS A 145 -9.92 -12.22 4.07
CA CYS A 145 -10.25 -13.02 5.24
C CYS A 145 -9.11 -13.04 6.27
N ILE A 146 -7.84 -13.13 5.81
CA ILE A 146 -6.67 -13.05 6.69
C ILE A 146 -6.59 -11.68 7.36
N ILE A 147 -6.71 -10.58 6.61
CA ILE A 147 -6.68 -9.21 7.16
C ILE A 147 -7.79 -9.01 8.20
N ILE A 148 -9.02 -9.43 7.87
CA ILE A 148 -10.16 -9.30 8.78
C ILE A 148 -9.94 -10.15 10.03
N PHE A 149 -9.40 -11.37 9.89
CA PHE A 149 -9.08 -12.23 11.03
C PHE A 149 -8.04 -11.59 11.96
N GLU A 150 -6.96 -11.03 11.41
CA GLU A 150 -5.92 -10.33 12.18
C GLU A 150 -6.50 -9.15 12.98
N VAL A 151 -7.28 -8.30 12.31
CA VAL A 151 -7.87 -7.10 12.91
C VAL A 151 -8.98 -7.47 13.90
N ALA A 152 -9.84 -8.44 13.57
CA ALA A 152 -10.88 -8.90 14.47
C ALA A 152 -10.27 -9.54 15.73
N GLY A 153 -9.22 -10.35 15.58
CA GLY A 153 -8.50 -10.92 16.72
C GLY A 153 -7.93 -9.85 17.65
N ALA A 154 -7.29 -8.80 17.10
CA ALA A 154 -6.79 -7.68 17.90
C ALA A 154 -7.93 -6.96 18.66
N ASN A 155 -9.06 -6.70 18.00
CA ASN A 155 -10.21 -6.04 18.63
C ASN A 155 -10.89 -6.93 19.70
N ILE A 156 -11.03 -8.24 19.46
CA ILE A 156 -11.56 -9.21 20.44
C ILE A 156 -10.67 -9.27 21.68
N LEU A 157 -9.34 -9.18 21.50
CA LEU A 157 -8.37 -9.11 22.59
C LEU A 157 -8.31 -7.72 23.26
N HIS A 158 -9.25 -6.83 22.94
CA HIS A 158 -9.35 -5.47 23.43
C HIS A 158 -8.10 -4.61 23.17
N CYS A 159 -7.40 -4.88 22.07
CA CYS A 159 -6.31 -4.05 21.56
C CYS A 159 -6.83 -3.15 20.44
N TRP A 160 -6.88 -1.85 20.72
CA TRP A 160 -7.47 -0.86 19.82
C TRP A 160 -6.40 0.09 19.33
N LYS A 161 -6.39 0.35 18.02
CA LYS A 161 -5.58 1.43 17.46
C LYS A 161 -6.17 2.77 17.87
N ARG A 162 -5.32 3.68 18.35
CA ARG A 162 -5.67 5.03 18.78
C ARG A 162 -4.65 6.02 18.25
N PHE A 163 -5.08 7.26 18.06
CA PHE A 163 -4.19 8.36 17.75
C PHE A 163 -3.86 9.13 19.02
N SER A 164 -2.58 9.32 19.31
CA SER A 164 -2.13 10.19 20.40
C SER A 164 -2.10 11.62 19.88
N TYR A 165 -2.92 12.51 20.42
CA TYR A 165 -2.85 13.95 20.10
C TYR A 165 -1.74 14.67 20.89
N ASP A 166 -1.21 14.04 21.95
CA ASP A 166 -0.08 14.56 22.73
C ASP A 166 1.25 14.27 22.05
N GLU A 167 1.33 13.20 21.26
CA GLU A 167 2.57 12.77 20.62
C GLU A 167 2.44 12.62 19.11
N PHE A 168 1.26 12.87 18.56
CA PHE A 168 0.91 12.91 17.14
C PHE A 168 1.21 11.63 16.34
N TYR A 169 1.03 10.45 16.94
CA TYR A 169 1.21 9.18 16.23
C TYR A 169 0.13 8.15 16.58
N PHE A 170 -0.07 7.18 15.69
CA PHE A 170 -0.94 6.05 15.94
C PHE A 170 -0.25 4.97 16.77
N PHE A 171 -0.91 4.49 17.81
CA PHE A 171 -0.43 3.43 18.68
C PHE A 171 -1.54 2.44 18.98
N ILE A 172 -1.17 1.24 19.41
CA ILE A 172 -2.12 0.21 19.84
C ILE A 172 -2.18 0.21 21.36
N LYS A 173 -3.38 0.38 21.91
CA LYS A 173 -3.64 0.32 23.36
C LYS A 173 -4.49 -0.90 23.69
N CYS A 174 -4.00 -1.75 24.58
CA CYS A 174 -4.71 -2.93 25.07
C CYS A 174 -5.23 -2.70 26.50
N TYR A 175 -6.48 -3.09 26.77
CA TYR A 175 -7.16 -2.81 28.04
C TYR A 175 -7.35 -4.03 28.97
N SER A 176 -7.18 -5.27 28.48
CA SER A 176 -7.57 -6.49 29.20
C SER A 176 -6.42 -7.23 29.90
N SER A 177 -6.77 -8.04 30.92
CA SER A 177 -5.92 -8.86 31.79
C SER A 177 -5.36 -10.15 31.16
N SER A 178 -5.76 -10.53 29.94
CA SER A 178 -5.11 -11.61 29.16
C SER A 178 -3.84 -11.09 28.47
N TRP A 179 -2.94 -10.50 29.26
CA TRP A 179 -1.70 -9.87 28.79
C TRP A 179 -0.92 -10.80 27.84
N GLN A 180 -0.88 -12.10 28.11
CA GLN A 180 -0.09 -13.02 27.29
C GLN A 180 -0.61 -13.19 25.86
N LEU A 181 -1.91 -13.49 25.67
CA LEU A 181 -2.45 -13.71 24.32
C LEU A 181 -2.45 -12.43 23.47
N SER A 182 -2.78 -11.28 24.09
CA SER A 182 -2.74 -9.98 23.41
C SER A 182 -1.33 -9.60 22.99
N ILE A 183 -0.33 -9.80 23.86
CA ILE A 183 1.09 -9.58 23.52
C ILE A 183 1.52 -10.52 22.40
N ILE A 184 1.24 -11.83 22.49
CA ILE A 184 1.61 -12.80 21.45
C ILE A 184 0.98 -12.40 20.11
N TRP A 185 -0.30 -12.01 20.10
CA TRP A 185 -0.99 -11.60 18.88
C TRP A 185 -0.35 -10.37 18.23
N LEU A 186 -0.06 -9.33 19.03
CA LEU A 186 0.61 -8.13 18.55
C LEU A 186 2.03 -8.42 18.07
N GLU A 187 2.75 -9.30 18.74
CA GLU A 187 4.08 -9.74 18.31
C GLU A 187 4.03 -10.48 16.97
N VAL A 188 3.02 -11.31 16.74
CA VAL A 188 2.80 -11.98 15.44
C VAL A 188 2.54 -10.94 14.34
N MET A 189 1.60 -10.01 14.56
CA MET A 189 1.31 -8.94 13.57
C MET A 189 2.53 -8.05 13.30
N ARG A 190 3.30 -7.75 14.35
CA ARG A 190 4.53 -6.98 14.26
C ARG A 190 5.62 -7.74 13.49
N TYR A 191 5.82 -9.02 13.81
CA TYR A 191 6.77 -9.89 13.11
C TYR A 191 6.41 -10.04 11.63
N GLN A 192 5.12 -10.21 11.32
CA GLN A 192 4.62 -10.24 9.94
C GLN A 192 4.95 -8.94 9.20
N SER A 193 4.76 -7.78 9.85
CA SER A 193 5.09 -6.47 9.27
C SER A 193 6.58 -6.33 8.92
N TYR A 194 7.48 -7.00 9.66
CA TYR A 194 8.92 -7.04 9.34
C TYR A 194 9.29 -8.09 8.31
N ALA A 195 8.73 -9.29 8.46
CA ALA A 195 9.14 -10.44 7.66
C ALA A 195 8.67 -10.28 6.20
N LEU A 196 7.46 -9.80 5.95
CA LEU A 196 6.90 -9.74 4.60
C LEU A 196 7.68 -8.81 3.66
N PRO A 197 8.03 -7.56 4.02
CA PRO A 197 8.83 -6.69 3.14
C PRO A 197 10.21 -7.29 2.83
N ILE A 198 10.87 -7.90 3.81
CA ILE A 198 12.18 -8.55 3.62
C ILE A 198 12.05 -9.72 2.65
N ILE A 199 11.03 -10.56 2.82
CA ILE A 199 10.75 -11.67 1.90
C ILE A 199 10.47 -11.12 0.50
N MET A 200 9.65 -10.07 0.36
CA MET A 200 9.37 -9.43 -0.94
C MET A 200 10.64 -8.93 -1.63
N PHE A 201 11.53 -8.27 -0.88
CA PHE A 201 12.81 -7.81 -1.40
C PHE A 201 13.64 -8.97 -1.94
N MET A 202 13.74 -10.06 -1.17
CA MET A 202 14.44 -11.28 -1.61
C MET A 202 13.80 -11.91 -2.85
N LEU A 203 12.46 -11.96 -2.93
CA LEU A 203 11.75 -12.44 -4.12
C LEU A 203 12.07 -11.60 -5.37
N TYR A 204 12.11 -10.27 -5.24
CA TYR A 204 12.45 -9.39 -6.36
C TYR A 204 13.93 -9.52 -6.77
N MET A 205 14.84 -9.72 -5.82
CA MET A 205 16.25 -10.00 -6.11
C MET A 205 16.41 -11.34 -6.86
N CYS A 206 15.74 -12.40 -6.41
CA CYS A 206 15.70 -13.69 -7.12
C CYS A 206 15.16 -13.54 -8.54
N LEU A 207 14.05 -12.81 -8.72
CA LEU A 207 13.44 -12.56 -10.02
C LEU A 207 14.37 -11.74 -10.94
N PHE A 208 15.05 -10.72 -10.40
CA PHE A 208 16.03 -9.93 -11.15
C PHE A 208 17.17 -10.81 -11.68
N VAL A 209 17.74 -11.65 -10.81
CA VAL A 209 18.82 -12.59 -11.13
C VAL A 209 18.36 -13.59 -12.19
N PHE A 210 17.16 -14.16 -12.05
CA PHE A 210 16.58 -15.09 -13.02
C PHE A 210 16.42 -14.47 -14.41
N ILE A 211 15.86 -13.26 -14.50
CA ILE A 211 15.67 -12.55 -15.77
C ILE A 211 17.03 -12.25 -16.43
N ARG A 212 18.05 -11.88 -15.64
CA ARG A 212 19.41 -11.62 -16.13
C ARG A 212 20.05 -12.88 -16.72
N PHE A 213 20.02 -13.99 -16.01
CA PHE A 213 20.61 -15.25 -16.48
C PHE A 213 19.90 -15.82 -17.70
N LYS A 214 18.56 -15.86 -17.69
CA LYS A 214 17.78 -16.38 -18.83
C LYS A 214 18.04 -15.56 -20.10
N SER A 215 18.25 -14.26 -19.98
CA SER A 215 18.56 -13.39 -21.13
C SER A 215 19.93 -13.65 -21.75
N SER A 216 20.91 -14.17 -21.00
CA SER A 216 22.25 -14.43 -21.54
C SER A 216 22.31 -15.66 -22.44
N SER A 217 21.35 -16.58 -22.29
CA SER A 217 21.31 -17.84 -23.03
C SER A 217 20.61 -17.71 -24.41
N SER A 218 19.74 -16.71 -24.58
CA SER A 218 18.94 -16.55 -25.80
C SER A 218 19.57 -15.54 -26.79
N ASN A 219 20.63 -15.96 -27.49
CA ASN A 219 21.37 -15.16 -28.49
C ASN A 219 20.65 -14.97 -29.84
N LYS A 220 19.32 -15.18 -29.92
CA LYS A 220 18.52 -14.97 -31.14
C LYS A 220 17.32 -14.08 -30.84
N THR A 221 17.54 -12.78 -30.67
CA THR A 221 16.45 -11.86 -30.28
C THR A 221 15.89 -11.07 -31.46
N THR A 222 14.68 -11.46 -31.88
CA THR A 222 13.75 -10.64 -32.66
C THR A 222 13.29 -9.43 -31.85
N ARG A 223 13.02 -8.29 -32.52
CA ARG A 223 12.61 -6.99 -31.94
C ARG A 223 11.45 -7.05 -30.91
N SER A 224 10.59 -8.07 -30.97
CA SER A 224 9.48 -8.29 -30.02
C SER A 224 9.96 -8.60 -28.59
N SER A 225 10.99 -9.43 -28.47
CA SER A 225 11.55 -9.86 -27.19
C SER A 225 12.15 -8.72 -26.37
N THR A 226 12.76 -7.73 -27.03
CA THR A 226 13.36 -6.56 -26.37
C THR A 226 12.30 -5.66 -25.73
N ILE A 227 11.14 -5.48 -26.37
CA ILE A 227 10.04 -4.67 -25.85
C ILE A 227 9.40 -5.34 -24.64
N GLN A 228 9.20 -6.66 -24.70
CA GLN A 228 8.69 -7.44 -23.57
C GLN A 228 9.63 -7.33 -22.36
N LYS A 229 10.93 -7.57 -22.57
CA LYS A 229 11.95 -7.46 -21.51
C LYS A 229 11.98 -6.07 -20.86
N LYS A 230 11.88 -5.00 -21.65
CA LYS A 230 11.81 -3.63 -21.11
C LYS A 230 10.57 -3.42 -20.24
N THR A 231 9.43 -3.97 -20.66
CA THR A 231 8.18 -3.87 -19.91
C THR A 231 8.27 -4.62 -18.59
N GLU A 232 8.83 -5.84 -18.60
CA GLU A 232 9.05 -6.65 -17.41
C GLU A 232 10.02 -5.98 -16.44
N MET A 233 11.13 -5.42 -16.93
CA MET A 233 12.10 -4.69 -16.11
C MET A 233 11.47 -3.44 -15.47
N ASN A 234 10.65 -2.70 -16.22
CA ASN A 234 9.93 -1.55 -15.67
C ASN A 234 8.98 -1.95 -14.54
N LEU A 235 8.25 -3.05 -14.70
CA LEU A 235 7.35 -3.57 -13.65
C LEU A 235 8.13 -4.01 -12.40
N LEU A 236 9.32 -4.60 -12.58
CA LEU A 236 10.20 -4.96 -11.48
C LEU A 236 10.74 -3.73 -10.74
N ILE A 237 11.22 -2.72 -11.47
CA ILE A 237 11.69 -1.46 -10.88
C ILE A 237 10.57 -0.80 -10.06
N GLN A 238 9.36 -0.76 -10.62
CA GLN A 238 8.18 -0.29 -9.89
C GLN A 238 8.04 -1.04 -8.56
N ALA A 239 8.06 -2.38 -8.59
CA ALA A 239 7.81 -3.19 -7.42
C ALA A 239 8.91 -3.06 -6.34
N VAL A 240 10.17 -2.90 -6.76
CA VAL A 240 11.29 -2.59 -5.86
C VAL A 240 11.07 -1.24 -5.18
N ILE A 241 10.70 -0.20 -5.93
CA ILE A 241 10.41 1.13 -5.35
C ILE A 241 9.33 1.01 -4.27
N LEU A 242 8.21 0.36 -4.58
CA LEU A 242 7.11 0.19 -3.62
C LEU A 242 7.55 -0.58 -2.36
N THR A 243 8.38 -1.62 -2.54
CA THR A 243 8.91 -2.41 -1.42
C THR A 243 9.84 -1.58 -0.53
N VAL A 244 10.67 -0.71 -1.10
CA VAL A 244 11.55 0.18 -0.33
C VAL A 244 10.74 1.17 0.52
N PHE A 245 9.65 1.72 -0.01
CA PHE A 245 8.78 2.60 0.78
C PHE A 245 8.06 1.85 1.91
N LEU A 246 7.62 0.61 1.66
CA LEU A 246 7.02 -0.23 2.70
C LEU A 246 8.02 -0.57 3.81
N GLU A 247 9.25 -0.96 3.46
CA GLU A 247 10.33 -1.17 4.42
C GLU A 247 10.62 0.09 5.23
N LEU A 248 10.72 1.24 4.56
CA LEU A 248 10.95 2.52 5.23
C LEU A 248 9.83 2.85 6.22
N GLN A 249 8.56 2.61 5.85
CA GLN A 249 7.42 2.78 6.75
C GLN A 249 7.53 1.85 7.97
N THR A 250 7.77 0.56 7.75
CA THR A 250 7.92 -0.42 8.84
C THR A 250 9.07 -0.07 9.79
N LEU A 251 10.25 0.28 9.24
CA LEU A 251 11.39 0.73 10.03
C LEU A 251 11.06 2.00 10.81
N SER A 252 10.33 2.94 10.19
CA SER A 252 9.92 4.18 10.84
C SER A 252 9.06 3.92 12.07
N PHE A 253 8.05 3.03 11.97
CA PHE A 253 7.20 2.64 13.11
C PHE A 253 7.95 1.93 14.24
N THR A 254 9.11 1.35 13.94
CA THR A 254 9.91 0.59 14.91
C THR A 254 10.90 1.44 15.67
N PHE A 255 11.60 2.30 14.93
CA PHE A 255 12.77 3.01 15.42
C PHE A 255 12.44 4.44 15.82
N LEU A 256 11.58 5.15 15.07
CA LEU A 256 11.29 6.56 15.35
C LEU A 256 10.64 6.79 16.73
N PRO A 257 9.67 5.99 17.19
CA PRO A 257 9.15 6.15 18.56
C PRO A 257 10.21 6.02 19.67
N LYS A 258 11.34 5.35 19.39
CA LYS A 258 12.45 5.17 20.33
C LYS A 258 13.47 6.32 20.28
N VAL A 259 13.46 7.09 19.19
CA VAL A 259 14.40 8.18 18.94
C VAL A 259 13.73 9.49 19.33
N GLY A 260 13.86 9.88 20.59
CA GLY A 260 13.44 11.22 21.03
C GLY A 260 13.11 11.31 22.52
N ALA A 261 13.63 12.35 23.16
CA ALA A 261 13.14 12.85 24.43
C ALA A 261 12.84 14.35 24.29
N GLY A 262 11.92 14.88 25.10
CA GLY A 262 11.50 16.27 25.00
C GLY A 262 10.90 16.60 23.63
N TYR A 263 11.29 17.73 23.03
CA TYR A 263 10.77 18.21 21.75
C TYR A 263 11.08 17.32 20.55
N ASN A 264 12.16 16.54 20.61
CA ASN A 264 12.56 15.67 19.49
C ASN A 264 11.52 14.57 19.19
N LYS A 265 10.69 14.20 20.18
CA LYS A 265 9.63 13.21 19.97
C LYS A 265 8.60 13.68 18.93
N TYR A 266 8.31 14.98 18.86
CA TYR A 266 7.35 15.53 17.91
C TYR A 266 7.85 15.42 16.46
N TYR A 267 9.12 15.74 16.23
CA TYR A 267 9.74 15.59 14.91
C TYR A 267 9.87 14.12 14.49
N SER A 268 10.10 13.23 15.45
CA SER A 268 10.13 11.79 15.20
C SER A 268 8.76 11.27 14.76
N SER A 269 7.69 11.65 15.48
CA SER A 269 6.31 11.35 15.10
C SER A 269 5.92 11.99 13.77
N LEU A 270 6.39 13.21 13.49
CA LEU A 270 6.18 13.87 12.20
C LEU A 270 6.78 13.03 11.07
N ALA A 271 8.05 12.67 11.20
CA ALA A 271 8.75 11.86 10.21
C ALA A 271 8.05 10.51 9.98
N GLN A 272 7.60 9.85 11.06
CA GLN A 272 6.87 8.59 10.99
C GLN A 272 5.58 8.72 10.16
N ASN A 273 4.74 9.71 10.45
CA ASN A 273 3.48 9.89 9.73
C ASN A 273 3.71 10.40 8.29
N VAL A 274 4.72 11.24 8.05
CA VAL A 274 5.11 11.66 6.70
C VAL A 274 5.51 10.44 5.87
N ILE A 275 6.33 9.54 6.41
CA ILE A 275 6.75 8.31 5.71
C ILE A 275 5.52 7.42 5.40
N SER A 276 4.61 7.24 6.37
CA SER A 276 3.37 6.49 6.18
C SER A 276 2.48 7.11 5.10
N ILE A 277 2.26 8.43 5.11
CA ILE A 277 1.47 9.12 4.08
C ILE A 277 2.13 8.99 2.70
N LEU A 278 3.45 9.15 2.63
CA LEU A 278 4.20 9.01 1.37
C LEU A 278 4.12 7.58 0.82
N ASN A 279 4.18 6.55 1.67
CA ASN A 279 4.04 5.16 1.24
C ASN A 279 2.67 4.91 0.55
N ASN A 280 1.58 5.45 1.09
CA ASN A 280 0.25 5.31 0.48
C ASN A 280 0.03 6.25 -0.71
N SER A 281 0.89 7.25 -0.88
CA SER A 281 0.82 8.21 -1.99
C SER A 281 1.63 7.76 -3.21
N ILE A 282 2.71 6.99 -3.02
CA ILE A 282 3.70 6.71 -4.07
C ILE A 282 3.17 5.76 -5.16
N ASN A 283 2.27 4.85 -4.81
CA ASN A 283 1.69 3.85 -5.70
C ASN A 283 1.19 4.42 -7.03
N PRO A 284 0.20 5.36 -7.05
CA PRO A 284 -0.29 5.95 -8.29
C PRO A 284 0.78 6.70 -9.07
N TYR A 285 1.72 7.40 -8.43
CA TYR A 285 2.81 8.06 -9.14
C TYR A 285 3.68 7.05 -9.89
N VAL A 286 4.10 5.97 -9.22
CA VAL A 286 4.89 4.90 -9.83
C VAL A 286 4.14 4.27 -11.01
N TYR A 287 2.84 4.00 -10.85
CA TYR A 287 1.98 3.52 -11.94
C TYR A 287 1.92 4.50 -13.12
N PHE A 288 1.72 5.80 -12.88
CA PHE A 288 1.60 6.79 -13.95
C PHE A 288 2.90 7.05 -14.69
N PHE A 289 4.05 7.02 -14.01
CA PHE A 289 5.35 7.29 -14.64
C PHE A 289 5.90 6.06 -15.37
N ILE A 290 5.80 4.87 -14.77
CA ILE A 290 6.50 3.67 -15.23
C ILE A 290 5.59 2.76 -16.07
N ASN A 291 4.31 2.62 -15.71
CA ASN A 291 3.40 1.73 -16.40
C ASN A 291 2.79 2.41 -17.63
N MET A 292 3.35 2.11 -18.80
CA MET A 292 2.93 2.73 -20.07
C MET A 292 1.44 2.48 -20.38
N GLN A 293 0.86 1.35 -19.96
CA GLN A 293 -0.54 1.04 -20.18
C GLN A 293 -1.43 1.98 -19.35
N ILE A 294 -1.19 2.08 -18.04
CA ILE A 294 -1.94 2.98 -17.15
C ILE A 294 -1.81 4.43 -17.62
N ARG A 295 -0.58 4.87 -17.97
CA ARG A 295 -0.31 6.23 -18.45
C ARG A 295 -1.13 6.60 -19.69
N ARG A 296 -1.25 5.69 -20.66
CA ARG A 296 -2.06 5.93 -21.87
C ARG A 296 -3.54 6.08 -21.54
N GLU A 297 -4.05 5.22 -20.66
CA GLU A 297 -5.46 5.29 -20.25
C GLU A 297 -5.72 6.56 -19.41
N MET A 298 -4.79 6.97 -18.55
CA MET A 298 -4.83 8.23 -17.81
C MET A 298 -4.89 9.43 -18.74
N ILE A 299 -4.01 9.53 -19.75
CA ILE A 299 -4.05 10.65 -20.72
C ILE A 299 -5.39 10.66 -21.47
N THR A 300 -5.96 9.50 -21.78
CA THR A 300 -7.26 9.39 -22.43
C THR A 300 -8.40 9.89 -21.52
N VAL A 301 -8.31 9.66 -20.21
CA VAL A 301 -9.25 10.17 -19.21
C VAL A 301 -9.12 11.69 -19.06
N VAL A 302 -7.91 12.20 -18.85
CA VAL A 302 -7.64 13.61 -18.54
C VAL A 302 -7.82 14.51 -19.76
N CYS A 303 -7.26 14.12 -20.91
CA CYS A 303 -7.27 14.97 -22.11
C CYS A 303 -8.48 14.75 -23.02
N GLY A 304 -9.35 13.78 -22.73
CA GLY A 304 -10.48 13.41 -23.60
C GLY A 304 -10.11 12.90 -25.00
N ARG A 305 -8.82 12.87 -25.35
CA ARG A 305 -8.33 12.43 -26.66
C ARG A 305 -8.33 10.91 -26.71
N ARG A 306 -9.25 10.32 -27.50
CA ARG A 306 -9.08 8.94 -27.97
C ARG A 306 -7.84 8.95 -28.86
N PHE A 307 -6.72 8.40 -28.39
CA PHE A 307 -5.63 8.06 -29.30
C PHE A 307 -6.17 7.05 -30.30
N ALA A 308 -6.42 7.52 -31.54
CA ALA A 308 -6.65 6.63 -32.65
C ALA A 308 -5.41 5.73 -32.74
N THR A 309 -5.56 4.46 -32.37
CA THR A 309 -4.56 3.44 -32.65
C THR A 309 -4.40 3.45 -34.16
N ARG A 310 -3.31 4.06 -34.64
CA ARG A 310 -2.93 4.10 -36.05
C ARG A 310 -2.70 2.65 -36.47
N ARG A 311 -3.78 1.99 -36.91
CA ARG A 311 -3.83 0.61 -37.37
C ARG A 311 -3.22 0.65 -38.76
N HIS A 312 -1.89 0.66 -38.82
CA HIS A 312 -1.17 0.60 -40.08
C HIS A 312 -1.31 -0.82 -40.62
N GLY A 313 -2.37 -1.05 -41.41
CA GLY A 313 -2.42 -1.87 -42.62
C GLY A 313 -1.74 -3.23 -42.66
N LYS A 314 -1.47 -3.90 -41.55
CA LYS A 314 -1.06 -5.30 -41.52
C LYS A 314 -1.98 -6.06 -40.58
N THR A 315 -2.68 -7.02 -41.18
CA THR A 315 -3.42 -8.10 -40.55
C THR A 315 -2.44 -8.90 -39.69
N VAL A 316 -2.13 -8.37 -38.51
CA VAL A 316 -1.49 -9.16 -37.46
C VAL A 316 -2.61 -10.04 -36.92
N THR A 317 -2.59 -11.30 -37.35
CA THR A 317 -3.25 -12.41 -36.66
C THR A 317 -3.14 -12.16 -35.16
N LYS A 318 -4.29 -12.14 -34.47
CA LYS A 318 -4.36 -11.98 -33.02
C LYS A 318 -3.45 -13.00 -32.35
N VAL A 319 -2.22 -12.62 -32.02
CA VAL A 319 -1.44 -13.25 -30.97
C VAL A 319 -1.77 -12.48 -29.69
N TYR A 320 -3.01 -12.63 -29.24
CA TYR A 320 -3.39 -12.33 -27.87
C TYR A 320 -3.40 -13.66 -27.13
N ASP A 321 -2.22 -14.24 -26.92
CA ASP A 321 -2.08 -15.48 -26.14
C ASP A 321 -0.74 -15.54 -25.40
N LEU A 322 -0.36 -14.43 -24.75
CA LEU A 322 0.74 -14.41 -23.78
C LEU A 322 0.32 -13.77 -22.44
N THR A 323 -0.97 -13.72 -22.15
CA THR A 323 -1.51 -13.49 -20.79
C THR A 323 -2.10 -14.75 -20.17
N ASN A 324 -1.83 -15.92 -20.76
CA ASN A 324 -2.03 -17.24 -20.16
C ASN A 324 -0.68 -17.84 -19.75
N PHE A 325 0.12 -17.08 -18.99
CA PHE A 325 1.15 -17.63 -18.13
C PHE A 325 1.13 -16.99 -16.78
#